data_AF-A0A923WRE0-F1
#
_entry.id   AF-A0A923WRE0-F1
#
_cell.length_a   1.000
_cell.length_b   1.000
_cell.length_c   1.000
_cell.angle_alpha   90.00
_cell.angle_beta   90.00
_cell.angle_gamma   90.00
#
_symmetry.space_group_name_H-M   'P 1'
#
loop_
_entity.id
_entity.type
_entity.pdbx_description
1 polymer ?
#
loop_
_entity_poly.entity_id
_entity_poly.type
_entity_poly.pdbx_seq_one_letter_code
_entity_poly.pdbx_strand_id
1 'polypeptide(L)'
;MSVSLQKGQKISLDKEAGGALTRIVMGLGWDAIKKKGLFGFGSKSESVDLDASCVMFDEANRPVDFVWFRQLKSKDGSIVHTGDNRTGAGDGDDEQIEVDLSKVPAQVKSLIFTVNSFTGQNFSQVENAYCRIVNAADQKEVARFDLSVQGAHTAQIMAKLYRH
;
A
#
# COMPACT_ATOMS: atom_id res chain seq x y z
N MET A 1 -17.41 7.17 -6.89
CA MET A 1 -17.25 7.37 -5.43
C MET A 1 -16.37 6.25 -4.94
N SER A 2 -15.20 6.56 -4.38
CA SER A 2 -14.36 5.56 -3.72
C SER A 2 -14.85 5.37 -2.29
N VAL A 3 -14.69 4.16 -1.74
CA VAL A 3 -15.05 3.89 -0.34
C VAL A 3 -13.87 4.29 0.53
N SER A 4 -14.07 5.28 1.39
CA SER A 4 -13.14 5.53 2.49
C SER A 4 -13.33 4.42 3.52
N LEU A 5 -12.32 3.56 3.66
CA LEU A 5 -12.40 2.40 4.52
C LEU A 5 -12.04 2.77 5.96
N GLN A 6 -12.93 2.48 6.89
CA GLN A 6 -12.65 2.58 8.32
C GLN A 6 -12.01 1.29 8.85
N LYS A 7 -11.26 1.38 9.94
CA LYS A 7 -10.61 0.22 10.57
C LYS A 7 -11.64 -0.88 10.87
N GLY A 8 -11.41 -2.06 10.30
CA GLY A 8 -12.28 -3.24 10.47
C GLY A 8 -13.47 -3.31 9.50
N GLN A 9 -13.64 -2.32 8.63
CA GLN A 9 -14.65 -2.37 7.57
C GLN A 9 -14.27 -3.43 6.53
N LYS A 10 -15.23 -4.28 6.18
CA LYS A 10 -15.11 -5.26 5.10
C LYS A 10 -15.91 -4.77 3.91
N ILE A 11 -15.28 -4.69 2.75
CA ILE A 11 -15.96 -4.43 1.49
C ILE A 11 -15.82 -5.63 0.57
N SER A 12 -16.86 -5.89 -0.20
CA SER A 12 -16.78 -6.83 -1.31
C SER A 12 -16.24 -6.07 -2.51
N LEU A 13 -15.01 -6.42 -2.86
CA LEU A 13 -14.30 -5.86 -3.99
C LEU A 13 -15.12 -5.95 -5.31
N ASP A 14 -15.81 -7.08 -5.55
CA ASP A 14 -16.63 -7.26 -6.77
C ASP A 14 -17.83 -6.30 -6.84
N LYS A 15 -18.43 -5.96 -5.69
CA LYS A 15 -19.56 -5.03 -5.63
C LYS A 15 -19.12 -3.58 -5.91
N GLU A 16 -17.97 -3.19 -5.39
CA GLU A 16 -17.44 -1.83 -5.54
C GLU A 16 -16.83 -1.58 -6.94
N ALA A 17 -16.21 -2.61 -7.52
CA ALA A 17 -15.68 -2.57 -8.88
C ALA A 17 -16.74 -2.82 -9.97
N GLY A 18 -17.94 -3.30 -9.61
CA GLY A 18 -19.02 -3.55 -10.58
C GLY A 18 -18.78 -4.75 -11.50
N GLY A 19 -17.90 -5.68 -11.10
CA GLY A 19 -17.50 -6.86 -11.88
C GLY A 19 -16.44 -7.68 -11.16
N ALA A 20 -16.09 -8.84 -11.73
CA ALA A 20 -15.05 -9.71 -11.16
C ALA A 20 -13.67 -9.04 -11.27
N LEU A 21 -13.03 -8.82 -10.13
CA LEU A 21 -11.69 -8.24 -10.10
C LEU A 21 -10.64 -9.26 -10.49
N THR A 22 -9.96 -8.99 -11.61
CA THR A 22 -8.85 -9.81 -12.11
C THR A 22 -7.50 -9.24 -11.70
N ARG A 23 -7.38 -7.91 -11.66
CA ARG A 23 -6.15 -7.21 -11.32
C ARG A 23 -6.43 -6.03 -10.42
N ILE A 24 -5.64 -5.89 -9.38
CA ILE A 24 -5.67 -4.75 -8.46
C ILE A 24 -4.29 -4.12 -8.38
N VAL A 25 -4.25 -2.83 -8.07
CA VAL A 25 -3.02 -2.13 -7.72
C VAL A 25 -3.21 -1.49 -6.36
N MET A 26 -2.30 -1.78 -5.44
CA MET A 26 -2.18 -1.03 -4.20
C MET A 26 -1.19 0.09 -4.42
N GLY A 27 -1.64 1.34 -4.27
CA GLY A 27 -0.82 2.53 -4.37
C GLY A 27 -0.56 3.11 -2.99
N LEU A 28 0.70 3.44 -2.71
CA LEU A 28 1.15 4.18 -1.53
C LEU A 28 1.70 5.51 -2.00
N GLY A 29 1.20 6.61 -1.45
CA GLY A 29 1.70 7.96 -1.73
C GLY A 29 1.93 8.73 -0.44
N TRP A 30 3.00 9.52 -0.39
CA TRP A 30 3.34 10.36 0.76
C TRP A 30 4.27 11.51 0.39
N ASP A 31 4.18 12.61 1.14
CA ASP A 31 5.07 13.75 0.97
C ASP A 31 6.21 13.74 1.99
N ALA A 32 7.40 14.13 1.53
CA ALA A 32 8.57 14.37 2.40
C ALA A 32 8.29 15.46 3.45
N ILE A 33 8.88 15.31 4.64
CA ILE A 33 8.63 16.22 5.77
C ILE A 33 9.29 17.56 5.48
N LYS A 34 8.48 18.62 5.39
CA LYS A 34 8.97 19.99 5.20
C LYS A 34 9.22 20.65 6.56
N LYS A 35 10.46 20.57 7.06
CA LYS A 35 10.84 21.35 8.25
C LYS A 35 11.09 22.81 7.85
N LYS A 36 10.22 23.71 8.33
CA LYS A 36 10.46 25.16 8.25
C LYS A 36 11.65 25.52 9.15
N GLY A 37 12.68 26.12 8.57
CA GLY A 37 13.84 26.61 9.32
C GLY A 37 13.44 27.68 10.34
N LEU A 38 14.14 27.71 11.47
CA LEU A 38 14.02 28.76 12.47
C LEU A 38 14.42 30.10 11.82
N PHE A 39 13.56 31.11 11.87
CA PHE A 39 13.72 32.44 11.23
C PHE A 39 13.61 32.49 9.69
N GLY A 40 13.00 31.50 9.02
CA GLY A 40 12.70 31.61 7.59
C GLY A 40 13.91 31.48 6.65
N PHE A 41 15.10 31.19 7.18
CA PHE A 41 16.27 30.81 6.40
C PHE A 41 16.30 29.29 6.18
N GLY A 42 15.86 28.87 5.00
CA GLY A 42 15.98 27.50 4.49
C GLY A 42 14.83 26.56 4.87
N SER A 43 14.20 25.94 3.88
CA SER A 43 13.37 24.74 4.07
C SER A 43 14.28 23.52 3.97
N LYS A 44 14.37 22.72 5.05
CA LYS A 44 15.04 21.42 4.99
C LYS A 44 13.96 20.36 4.80
N SER A 45 13.94 19.72 3.65
CA SER A 45 13.14 18.51 3.43
C SER A 45 13.87 17.33 4.05
N GLU A 46 13.18 16.57 4.90
CA GLU A 46 13.64 15.28 5.36
C GLU A 46 12.94 14.21 4.53
N SER A 47 13.71 13.48 3.72
CA SER A 47 13.20 12.36 2.93
C SER A 47 12.71 11.28 3.88
N VAL A 48 11.47 10.85 3.69
CA VAL A 48 10.89 9.72 4.41
C VAL A 48 10.84 8.54 3.47
N ASP A 49 11.30 7.41 3.98
CA ASP A 49 11.30 6.14 3.27
C ASP A 49 10.15 5.30 3.84
N LEU A 50 9.06 5.18 3.07
CA LEU A 50 7.92 4.33 3.39
C LEU A 50 7.91 3.16 2.42
N ASP A 51 7.99 1.94 2.93
CA ASP A 51 7.90 0.74 2.12
C ASP A 51 6.46 0.22 2.08
N ALA A 52 5.96 -0.08 0.90
CA ALA A 52 4.85 -0.99 0.70
C ALA A 52 5.34 -2.44 0.66
N SER A 53 4.57 -3.37 1.23
CA SER A 53 4.87 -4.80 1.16
C SER A 53 3.59 -5.61 1.07
N CYS A 54 3.69 -6.79 0.45
CA CYS A 54 2.60 -7.74 0.32
C CYS A 54 3.06 -9.14 0.75
N VAL A 55 2.27 -9.78 1.59
CA VAL A 55 2.54 -11.14 2.07
C VAL A 55 1.40 -12.06 1.67
N MET A 56 1.75 -13.18 1.03
CA MET A 56 0.81 -14.20 0.61
C MET A 56 0.67 -15.26 1.70
N PHE A 57 -0.54 -15.63 2.07
CA PHE A 57 -0.84 -16.62 3.09
C PHE A 57 -1.69 -17.77 2.55
N ASP A 58 -1.39 -18.99 3.02
CA ASP A 58 -2.18 -20.18 2.75
C ASP A 58 -3.42 -20.30 3.66
N GLU A 59 -4.18 -21.38 3.50
CA GLU A 59 -5.37 -21.68 4.31
C GLU A 59 -5.06 -21.89 5.80
N ALA A 60 -3.84 -22.35 6.12
CA ALA A 60 -3.38 -22.50 7.50
C ALA A 60 -2.80 -21.20 8.07
N ASN A 61 -2.94 -20.06 7.38
CA ASN A 61 -2.32 -18.77 7.69
C ASN A 61 -0.79 -18.84 7.80
N ARG A 62 -0.16 -19.71 7.01
CA ARG A 62 1.31 -19.75 6.88
C ARG A 62 1.74 -18.87 5.70
N PRO A 63 2.81 -18.08 5.85
CA PRO A 63 3.31 -17.27 4.76
C PRO A 63 3.89 -18.17 3.65
N VAL A 64 3.41 -17.96 2.43
CA VAL A 64 3.82 -18.70 1.22
C VAL A 64 4.92 -17.93 0.48
N ASP A 65 4.74 -16.62 0.35
CA ASP A 65 5.69 -15.75 -0.35
C ASP A 65 5.55 -14.29 0.13
N PHE A 66 6.58 -13.49 -0.17
CA PHE A 66 6.70 -12.09 0.24
C PHE A 66 7.11 -11.23 -0.95
N VAL A 67 6.46 -10.09 -1.13
CA VAL A 67 6.85 -9.05 -2.10
C VAL A 67 7.09 -7.75 -1.35
N TRP A 68 8.28 -7.19 -1.53
CA TRP A 68 8.81 -6.04 -0.78
C TRP A 68 10.02 -5.49 -1.52
N PHE A 69 10.61 -4.38 -1.04
CA PHE A 69 11.72 -3.69 -1.70
C PHE A 69 12.91 -4.58 -2.14
N ARG A 70 13.17 -5.71 -1.47
CA ARG A 70 14.22 -6.69 -1.87
C ARG A 70 13.76 -7.76 -2.84
N GLN A 71 12.47 -8.04 -2.89
CA GLN A 71 11.86 -9.04 -3.78
C GLN A 71 10.67 -8.37 -4.49
N LEU A 72 10.97 -7.71 -5.60
CA LEU A 72 9.99 -6.92 -6.37
C LEU A 72 8.96 -7.78 -7.11
N LYS A 73 9.13 -9.10 -7.17
CA LYS A 73 8.20 -10.00 -7.83
C LYS A 73 7.99 -11.24 -6.98
N SER A 74 6.75 -11.70 -6.91
CA SER A 74 6.46 -13.00 -6.30
C SER A 74 6.99 -14.14 -7.19
N LYS A 75 7.25 -15.31 -6.59
CA LYS A 75 7.83 -16.49 -7.27
C LYS A 75 6.91 -17.05 -8.36
N ASP A 76 5.61 -16.89 -8.18
CA ASP A 76 4.55 -17.23 -9.14
C ASP A 76 4.30 -16.11 -10.18
N GLY A 77 4.91 -14.94 -10.00
CA GLY A 77 4.75 -13.79 -10.90
C GLY A 77 3.35 -13.15 -10.89
N SER A 78 2.54 -13.44 -9.86
CA SER A 78 1.21 -12.84 -9.69
C SER A 78 1.27 -11.44 -9.08
N ILE A 79 2.32 -11.13 -8.32
CA ILE A 79 2.50 -9.84 -7.65
C ILE A 79 3.79 -9.19 -8.15
N VAL A 80 3.71 -7.90 -8.49
CA VAL A 80 4.83 -7.09 -8.95
C VAL A 80 4.84 -5.76 -8.19
N HIS A 81 5.97 -5.46 -7.58
CA HIS A 81 6.31 -4.17 -6.99
C HIS A 81 6.96 -3.29 -8.07
N THR A 82 6.49 -2.07 -8.27
CA THR A 82 6.99 -1.18 -9.33
C THR A 82 8.38 -0.62 -9.02
N GLY A 83 8.73 -0.48 -7.75
CA GLY A 83 10.05 -0.06 -7.28
C GLY A 83 9.96 0.54 -5.89
N ASP A 84 11.10 0.65 -5.23
CA ASP A 84 11.23 1.32 -3.92
C ASP A 84 11.45 2.82 -4.13
N ASN A 85 10.57 3.65 -3.58
CA ASN A 85 10.70 5.11 -3.59
C ASN A 85 11.11 5.62 -2.22
N ARG A 86 12.39 5.90 -2.07
CA ARG A 86 12.99 6.26 -0.78
C ARG A 86 12.81 7.72 -0.36
N THR A 87 12.05 8.49 -1.13
CA THR A 87 12.00 9.95 -0.98
C THR A 87 10.60 10.52 -0.85
N GLY A 88 9.57 9.84 -1.35
CA GLY A 88 8.24 10.44 -1.52
C GLY A 88 8.28 11.64 -2.47
N ALA A 89 9.17 11.60 -3.47
CA ALA A 89 9.33 12.67 -4.44
C ALA A 89 8.52 12.34 -5.69
N GLY A 90 7.29 12.84 -5.75
CA GLY A 90 6.41 12.65 -6.89
C GLY A 90 5.00 13.13 -6.60
N ASP A 91 4.19 13.29 -7.64
CA ASP A 91 2.75 13.47 -7.50
C ASP A 91 2.07 12.11 -7.67
N GLY A 92 1.23 11.72 -6.70
CA GLY A 92 0.40 10.52 -6.81
C GLY A 92 0.87 9.35 -5.95
N ASP A 93 0.90 8.15 -6.53
CA ASP A 93 1.35 6.94 -5.85
C ASP A 93 2.86 6.78 -6.07
N ASP A 94 3.63 7.04 -5.01
CA ASP A 94 5.09 6.90 -4.97
C ASP A 94 5.54 5.45 -5.14
N GLU A 95 4.79 4.50 -4.56
CA GLU A 95 5.01 3.07 -4.71
C GLU A 95 3.72 2.37 -5.11
N GLN A 96 3.86 1.32 -5.93
CA GLN A 96 2.73 0.53 -6.37
C GLN A 96 3.03 -0.97 -6.32
N ILE A 97 2.07 -1.74 -5.83
CA ILE A 97 2.06 -3.20 -5.85
C ILE A 97 0.91 -3.65 -6.73
N GLU A 98 1.24 -4.13 -7.92
CA GLU A 98 0.30 -4.73 -8.85
C GLU A 98 0.08 -6.21 -8.50
N VAL A 99 -1.17 -6.64 -8.45
CA VAL A 99 -1.56 -8.01 -8.16
C VAL A 99 -2.51 -8.52 -9.23
N ASP A 100 -2.10 -9.59 -9.92
CA ASP A 100 -2.91 -10.36 -10.84
C ASP A 100 -3.56 -11.54 -10.11
N LEU A 101 -4.80 -11.33 -9.65
CA LEU A 101 -5.60 -12.30 -8.90
C LEU A 101 -5.90 -13.56 -9.72
N SER A 102 -5.83 -13.49 -11.05
CA SER A 102 -6.01 -14.65 -11.94
C SER A 102 -4.81 -15.59 -11.93
N LYS A 103 -3.62 -15.07 -11.62
CA LYS A 103 -2.37 -15.84 -11.54
C LYS A 103 -2.05 -16.33 -10.14
N VAL A 104 -2.65 -15.73 -9.11
CA VAL A 104 -2.44 -16.13 -7.72
C VAL A 104 -2.82 -17.61 -7.53
N PRO A 105 -1.88 -18.49 -7.12
CA PRO A 105 -2.11 -19.92 -6.92
C PRO A 105 -3.30 -20.21 -6.00
N ALA A 106 -4.00 -21.31 -6.24
CA ALA A 106 -5.16 -21.71 -5.45
C ALA A 106 -4.84 -21.95 -3.96
N GLN A 107 -3.59 -22.30 -3.65
CA GLN A 107 -3.10 -22.47 -2.28
C GLN A 107 -3.07 -21.16 -1.47
N VAL A 108 -2.98 -20.00 -2.13
CA VAL A 108 -3.00 -18.70 -1.48
C VAL A 108 -4.45 -18.29 -1.25
N LYS A 109 -4.80 -18.10 0.03
CA LYS A 109 -6.14 -17.72 0.47
C LYS A 109 -6.24 -16.25 0.85
N SER A 110 -5.16 -15.65 1.30
CA SER A 110 -5.15 -14.22 1.63
C SER A 110 -3.86 -13.53 1.27
N LEU A 111 -3.98 -12.25 0.93
CA LEU A 111 -2.91 -11.31 0.68
C LEU A 111 -3.01 -10.21 1.73
N ILE A 112 -1.92 -9.95 2.44
CA ILE A 112 -1.85 -8.90 3.44
C ILE A 112 -0.92 -7.82 2.92
N PHE A 113 -1.45 -6.62 2.76
CA PHE A 113 -0.70 -5.44 2.39
C PHE A 113 -0.32 -4.68 3.65
N THR A 114 0.97 -4.38 3.79
CA THR A 114 1.54 -3.66 4.93
C THR A 114 2.32 -2.47 4.43
N VAL A 115 2.33 -1.42 5.24
CA VAL A 115 3.18 -0.24 5.03
C VAL A 115 4.02 -0.04 6.28
N ASN A 116 5.31 0.20 6.09
CA ASN A 116 6.23 0.49 7.18
C ASN A 116 7.15 1.66 6.82
N SER A 117 7.57 2.42 7.82
CA SER A 117 8.64 3.41 7.65
C SER A 117 9.98 2.73 7.85
N PHE A 118 10.81 2.70 6.81
CA PHE A 118 12.17 2.19 6.87
C PHE A 118 13.08 3.10 7.71
N THR A 119 12.90 4.40 7.56
CA THR A 119 13.70 5.44 8.23
C THR A 119 13.26 5.71 9.68
N GLY A 120 12.16 5.09 10.14
CA GLY A 120 11.72 5.09 11.54
C GLY A 120 10.88 6.30 11.96
N GLN A 121 10.44 7.14 11.02
CA GLN A 121 9.53 8.23 11.30
C GLN A 121 8.11 7.70 11.52
N ASN A 122 7.36 8.41 12.36
CA ASN A 122 5.95 8.10 12.59
C ASN A 122 5.12 8.63 11.42
N PHE A 123 4.04 7.92 11.05
CA PHE A 123 3.11 8.37 10.01
C PHE A 123 2.50 9.75 10.30
N SER A 124 2.40 10.17 11.56
CA SER A 124 1.94 11.51 11.94
C SER A 124 2.86 12.66 11.53
N GLN A 125 4.13 12.37 11.22
CA GLN A 125 5.09 13.37 10.75
C GLN A 125 5.09 13.49 9.24
N VAL A 126 4.62 12.45 8.54
CA VAL A 126 4.58 12.38 7.08
C VAL A 126 3.33 13.09 6.58
N GLU A 127 3.52 14.05 5.68
CA GLU A 127 2.40 14.81 5.11
C GLU A 127 1.73 13.99 4.00
N ASN A 128 0.40 14.09 3.88
CA ASN A 128 -0.38 13.47 2.81
C ASN A 128 -0.08 11.97 2.58
N ALA A 129 0.30 11.23 3.61
CA ALA A 129 0.46 9.78 3.51
C ALA A 129 -0.90 9.11 3.35
N TYR A 130 -1.09 8.38 2.25
CA TYR A 130 -2.28 7.59 1.96
C TYR A 130 -1.93 6.26 1.27
N CYS A 131 -2.79 5.27 1.47
CA CYS A 131 -2.77 4.00 0.77
C CYS A 131 -4.12 3.83 0.07
N ARG A 132 -4.11 3.42 -1.19
CA ARG A 132 -5.33 3.13 -1.94
C ARG A 132 -5.24 1.80 -2.67
N ILE A 133 -6.40 1.23 -2.96
CA ILE A 133 -6.56 0.07 -3.81
C ILE A 133 -7.38 0.50 -5.02
N VAL A 134 -6.81 0.33 -6.19
CA VAL A 134 -7.46 0.61 -7.47
C VAL A 134 -7.66 -0.68 -8.25
N ASN A 135 -8.75 -0.72 -9.01
CA ASN A 135 -8.97 -1.76 -10.00
C ASN A 135 -8.13 -1.45 -11.23
N ALA A 136 -7.24 -2.36 -11.65
CA ALA A 136 -6.36 -2.09 -12.77
C ALA A 136 -7.10 -2.00 -14.11
N ALA A 137 -8.29 -2.62 -14.22
CA ALA A 137 -9.05 -2.70 -15.47
C ALA A 137 -9.69 -1.36 -15.88
N ASP A 138 -10.18 -0.58 -14.92
CA ASP A 138 -10.88 0.69 -15.14
C ASP A 138 -10.22 1.88 -14.42
N GLN A 139 -9.09 1.63 -13.72
CA GLN A 139 -8.38 2.60 -12.87
C GLN A 139 -9.28 3.25 -11.81
N LYS A 140 -10.37 2.59 -11.43
CA LYS A 140 -11.31 3.08 -10.44
C LYS A 140 -10.77 2.78 -9.05
N GLU A 141 -10.69 3.81 -8.22
CA GLU A 141 -10.34 3.67 -6.81
C GLU A 141 -11.47 2.94 -6.08
N VAL A 142 -11.14 1.75 -5.57
CA VAL A 142 -12.06 0.88 -4.83
C VAL A 142 -12.04 1.26 -3.36
N ALA A 143 -10.84 1.48 -2.81
CA ALA A 143 -10.66 1.83 -1.43
C ALA A 143 -9.51 2.82 -1.24
N ARG A 144 -9.64 3.68 -0.22
CA ARG A 144 -8.58 4.59 0.22
C ARG A 144 -8.53 4.66 1.74
N PHE A 145 -7.31 4.73 2.26
CA PHE A 145 -6.95 4.87 3.65
C PHE A 145 -5.94 5.98 3.82
N ASP A 146 -6.23 6.95 4.68
CA ASP A 146 -5.28 8.02 5.00
C ASP A 146 -4.45 7.63 6.24
N LEU A 147 -3.13 7.50 6.05
CA LEU A 147 -2.15 7.11 7.07
C LEU A 147 -1.80 8.28 8.00
N SER A 148 -1.83 9.50 7.48
CA SER A 148 -1.44 10.74 8.18
C SER A 148 -2.17 10.94 9.52
N VAL A 149 -3.37 10.34 9.65
CA VAL A 149 -4.26 10.51 10.80
C VAL A 149 -4.06 9.43 11.87
N GLN A 150 -3.25 8.39 11.61
CA GLN A 150 -3.20 7.18 12.44
C GLN A 150 -2.22 7.24 13.64
N GLY A 151 -1.52 8.36 13.86
CA GLY A 151 -0.74 8.59 15.09
C GLY A 151 0.71 8.09 15.03
N ALA A 152 1.26 7.68 16.18
CA ALA A 152 2.69 7.35 16.38
C ALA A 152 3.06 5.92 15.97
N HIS A 153 2.53 5.45 14.84
CA HIS A 153 2.85 4.13 14.29
C HIS A 153 3.94 4.25 13.22
N THR A 154 4.84 3.26 13.20
CA THR A 154 5.91 3.13 12.20
C THR A 154 5.64 1.98 11.23
N ALA A 155 4.67 1.11 11.53
CA ALA A 155 4.24 0.03 10.65
C ALA A 155 2.76 -0.26 10.86
N GLN A 156 2.03 -0.53 9.78
CA GLN A 156 0.62 -0.82 9.81
C GLN A 156 0.20 -1.81 8.72
N ILE A 157 -0.72 -2.70 9.07
CA ILE A 157 -1.41 -3.55 8.11
C ILE A 157 -2.54 -2.72 7.51
N MET A 158 -2.48 -2.48 6.20
CA MET A 158 -3.41 -1.59 5.51
C MET A 158 -4.65 -2.34 5.03
N ALA A 159 -4.42 -3.49 4.39
CA ALA A 159 -5.51 -4.26 3.81
C ALA A 159 -5.23 -5.75 3.91
N LYS A 160 -6.29 -6.51 4.16
CA LYS A 160 -6.31 -7.96 3.99
C LYS A 160 -7.29 -8.29 2.87
N LEU A 161 -6.76 -8.72 1.74
CA LEU A 161 -7.56 -9.33 0.70
C LEU A 161 -7.63 -10.83 0.96
N TYR A 162 -8.80 -11.42 0.87
CA TYR A 162 -8.98 -12.86 1.00
C TYR A 162 -9.96 -13.36 -0.04
N ARG A 163 -9.75 -14.60 -0.48
CA ARG A 163 -10.70 -15.34 -1.31
C ARG A 163 -11.80 -15.91 -0.41
N HIS A 164 -13.05 -15.65 -0.77
CA HIS A 164 -14.23 -16.25 -0.15
C HIS A 164 -14.70 -17.45 -0.99
#